data_AF-A0A7W1TFZ7-F1
#
_entry.id   AF-A0A7W1TFZ7-F1
#
_cell.length_a   1.000
_cell.length_b   1.000
_cell.length_c   1.000
_cell.angle_alpha   90.00
_cell.angle_beta   90.00
_cell.angle_gamma   90.00
#
_symmetry.space_group_name_H-M   'P 1'
#
loop_
_entity.id
_entity.type
_entity.pdbx_description
1 polymer ?
#
loop_
_entity_poly.entity_id
_entity_poly.type
_entity_poly.pdbx_seq_one_letter_code
_entity_poly.pdbx_strand_id
1 'polypeptide(L)'
;MPDPIPADLSAFAGEIDKLASRGGFNPFALLAGQTAFHSVFIAPFSPSLKDAIARFLADGGGPLADVGKAFQQQGAAPAEAGTQARAMFAAAQGMLVLVQVGDHGPTTIPQLHFGQLDETFCAHAIAACGEQFPAKDALRAALADLRAKALGGTPWPALIAGPGAGSNLVAYWEELGDALVDGLDQGMGQGGIERLRDLAHWIARALGDCRKTLSEDATLIAVRCHLVADEAAQGQALLTGLLSADADADHLAELVVHLADAAIRQGQGAASGLWLADFVPRFEALFGTCYELRLAAFKLAAAAGASEPAMLAAATTLLAANRKSARQDLTREPLWRVTIADPGELLDTAAAAVLLERSPTFVAKRLEQGTIPTARRIENGNEVVRLPRPALLAWKAVMDAHKLLD
;
A
#
# COMPACT_ATOMS: atom_id res chain seq x y z
N MET A 1 -45.65 -25.88 11.44
CA MET A 1 -44.68 -26.69 12.19
C MET A 1 -43.31 -26.32 11.67
N PRO A 2 -42.39 -25.78 12.48
CA PRO A 2 -41.03 -25.54 12.03
C PRO A 2 -40.29 -26.89 11.98
N ASP A 3 -39.61 -27.14 10.88
CA ASP A 3 -38.77 -28.32 10.66
C ASP A 3 -37.70 -28.46 11.77
N PRO A 4 -37.34 -29.69 12.15
CA PRO A 4 -36.27 -29.90 13.11
C PRO A 4 -34.94 -29.48 12.49
N ILE A 5 -34.22 -28.62 13.21
CA ILE A 5 -32.82 -28.31 12.95
C ILE A 5 -32.07 -29.64 12.78
N PRO A 6 -31.31 -29.87 11.68
CA PRO A 6 -30.63 -31.13 11.45
C PRO A 6 -29.71 -31.46 12.64
N ALA A 7 -29.80 -32.70 13.13
CA ALA A 7 -29.03 -33.24 14.26
C ALA A 7 -27.49 -33.16 14.10
N ASP A 8 -27.02 -32.71 12.93
CA ASP A 8 -25.62 -32.61 12.53
C ASP A 8 -24.92 -31.37 13.14
N LEU A 9 -25.64 -30.26 13.34
CA LEU A 9 -25.04 -29.03 13.89
C LEU A 9 -24.67 -29.16 15.37
N SER A 10 -25.43 -29.95 16.13
CA SER A 10 -25.14 -30.25 17.53
C SER A 10 -23.95 -31.19 17.69
N ALA A 11 -23.79 -32.13 16.77
CA ALA A 11 -22.65 -33.04 16.74
C ALA A 11 -21.36 -32.29 16.37
N PHE A 12 -21.44 -31.42 15.36
CA PHE A 12 -20.35 -30.53 14.95
C PHE A 12 -19.93 -29.54 16.04
N ALA A 13 -20.88 -28.89 16.71
CA ALA A 13 -20.60 -28.01 17.85
C ALA A 13 -19.94 -28.77 19.01
N GLY A 14 -20.35 -30.01 19.27
CA GLY A 14 -19.75 -30.87 20.28
C GLY A 14 -18.33 -31.34 19.95
N GLU A 15 -17.95 -31.45 18.67
CA GLU A 15 -16.57 -31.73 18.26
C GLU A 15 -15.67 -30.49 18.38
N ILE A 16 -16.19 -29.31 18.04
CA ILE A 16 -15.48 -28.03 18.20
C ILE A 16 -15.16 -27.75 19.68
N ASP A 17 -16.12 -27.96 20.59
CA ASP A 17 -15.89 -27.80 22.03
C ASP A 17 -14.88 -28.81 22.61
N LYS A 18 -14.86 -30.04 22.07
CA LYS A 18 -13.86 -31.06 22.44
C LYS A 18 -12.45 -30.71 21.95
N LEU A 19 -12.32 -30.02 20.82
CA LEU A 19 -11.04 -29.55 20.29
C LEU A 19 -10.55 -28.30 21.02
N ALA A 20 -11.46 -27.36 21.35
CA ALA A 20 -11.17 -26.15 22.12
C ALA A 20 -10.71 -26.45 23.55
N SER A 21 -11.35 -27.41 24.23
CA SER A 21 -10.98 -27.83 25.59
C SER A 21 -9.61 -28.54 25.69
N ARG A 22 -9.02 -28.95 24.55
CA ARG A 22 -7.68 -29.55 24.48
C ARG A 22 -6.56 -28.54 24.17
N GLY A 23 -6.87 -27.24 24.08
CA GLY A 23 -5.90 -26.18 23.86
C GLY A 23 -5.23 -26.16 22.48
N GLY A 24 -5.71 -26.98 21.53
CA GLY A 24 -5.19 -27.09 20.16
C GLY A 24 -6.09 -26.51 19.07
N PHE A 25 -7.27 -26.00 19.43
CA PHE A 25 -8.20 -25.45 18.45
C PHE A 25 -8.04 -23.94 18.34
N ASN A 26 -7.48 -23.52 17.21
CA ASN A 26 -7.62 -22.16 16.74
C ASN A 26 -8.85 -22.11 15.81
N PRO A 27 -9.96 -21.45 16.17
CA PRO A 27 -11.13 -21.32 15.28
C PRO A 27 -10.79 -20.59 13.98
N PHE A 28 -9.69 -19.83 13.94
CA PHE A 28 -9.15 -19.24 12.72
C PHE A 28 -8.41 -20.24 11.82
N ALA A 29 -8.08 -21.45 12.29
CA ALA A 29 -7.47 -22.48 11.44
C ALA A 29 -8.48 -23.18 10.52
N LEU A 30 -9.78 -23.14 10.85
CA LEU A 30 -10.86 -23.53 9.93
C LEU A 30 -11.16 -22.46 8.87
N LEU A 31 -10.77 -21.21 9.14
CA LEU A 31 -10.86 -20.07 8.23
C LEU A 31 -9.55 -19.77 7.51
N ALA A 32 -8.42 -20.28 7.99
CA ALA A 32 -7.11 -20.15 7.38
C ALA A 32 -7.04 -21.22 6.29
N GLY A 33 -7.21 -20.79 5.05
CA GLY A 33 -7.03 -21.65 3.89
C GLY A 33 -5.69 -22.37 3.91
N GLN A 34 -5.57 -23.41 3.09
CA GLN A 34 -4.30 -24.14 3.02
C GLN A 34 -3.23 -23.22 2.43
N THR A 35 -2.09 -23.08 3.11
CA THR A 35 -0.92 -22.37 2.58
C THR A 35 0.16 -23.38 2.20
N ALA A 36 0.65 -23.28 0.98
CA ALA A 36 1.70 -24.12 0.45
C ALA A 36 2.98 -23.32 0.25
N PHE A 37 4.13 -23.97 0.43
CA PHE A 37 5.41 -23.39 0.03
C PHE A 37 5.42 -23.19 -1.49
N HIS A 38 5.61 -21.94 -1.91
CA HIS A 38 5.60 -21.57 -3.32
C HIS A 38 7.02 -21.42 -3.84
N SER A 39 7.78 -20.48 -3.28
CA SER A 39 9.11 -20.15 -3.75
C SER A 39 9.94 -19.47 -2.66
N VAL A 40 11.24 -19.37 -2.91
CA VAL A 40 12.16 -18.53 -2.17
C VAL A 40 13.00 -17.71 -3.16
N PHE A 41 13.20 -16.43 -2.88
CA PHE A 41 14.02 -15.56 -3.71
C PHE A 41 14.91 -14.63 -2.92
N ILE A 42 15.98 -14.14 -3.54
CA ILE A 42 16.80 -13.05 -3.02
C ILE A 42 16.41 -11.77 -3.75
N ALA A 43 16.04 -10.73 -3.01
CA ALA A 43 15.66 -9.44 -3.56
C ALA A 43 16.48 -8.29 -2.95
N PRO A 44 16.67 -7.19 -3.69
CA PRO A 44 17.18 -5.95 -3.11
C PRO A 44 16.19 -5.39 -2.08
N PHE A 45 16.66 -4.54 -1.16
CA PHE A 45 15.75 -3.81 -0.27
C PHE A 45 14.77 -2.95 -1.07
N SER A 46 13.49 -2.96 -0.65
CA SER A 46 12.49 -2.00 -1.10
C SER A 46 12.88 -0.56 -0.68
N PRO A 47 12.37 0.48 -1.36
CA PRO A 47 12.64 1.87 -0.99
C PRO A 47 12.30 2.17 0.47
N SER A 48 11.12 1.74 0.93
CA SER A 48 10.66 1.92 2.32
C SER A 48 11.63 1.29 3.33
N LEU A 49 12.09 0.06 3.06
CA LEU A 49 13.03 -0.63 3.94
C LEU A 49 14.41 0.02 3.91
N LYS A 50 14.88 0.51 2.75
CA LYS A 50 16.13 1.28 2.67
C LYS A 50 16.08 2.54 3.52
N ASP A 51 14.99 3.30 3.44
CA ASP A 51 14.81 4.52 4.22
C ASP A 51 14.71 4.21 5.72
N ALA A 52 14.01 3.14 6.08
CA ALA A 52 13.93 2.67 7.46
C ALA A 52 15.30 2.26 8.02
N ILE A 53 16.10 1.53 7.24
CA ILE A 53 17.48 1.15 7.58
C ILE A 53 18.35 2.40 7.72
N ALA A 54 18.31 3.32 6.76
CA ALA A 54 19.10 4.55 6.79
C ALA A 54 18.81 5.39 8.03
N ARG A 55 17.52 5.57 8.37
CA ARG A 55 17.10 6.28 9.57
C ARG A 55 17.56 5.56 10.84
N PHE A 56 17.35 4.25 10.93
CA PHE A 56 17.77 3.46 12.08
C PHE A 56 19.29 3.50 12.31
N LEU A 57 20.09 3.45 11.24
CA LEU A 57 21.54 3.58 11.34
C LEU A 57 21.98 4.99 11.77
N ALA A 58 21.25 6.03 11.36
CA ALA A 58 21.55 7.41 11.70
C ALA A 58 21.26 7.75 13.17
N ASP A 59 20.07 7.44 13.67
CA ASP A 59 19.60 7.87 15.00
C ASP A 59 19.03 6.76 15.89
N GLY A 60 18.91 5.53 15.39
CA GLY A 60 18.29 4.41 16.11
C GLY A 60 16.76 4.46 16.15
N GLY A 61 16.15 5.43 15.47
CA GLY A 61 14.71 5.63 15.40
C GLY A 61 14.05 4.95 14.19
N GLY A 62 12.78 5.29 13.98
CA GLY A 62 11.99 4.75 12.88
C GLY A 62 11.40 3.35 13.14
N PRO A 63 10.88 2.68 12.10
CA PRO A 63 10.17 1.41 12.23
C PRO A 63 11.01 0.24 12.79
N LEU A 64 12.35 0.37 12.76
CA LEU A 64 13.28 -0.68 13.20
C LEU A 64 13.80 -0.46 14.64
N ALA A 65 13.35 0.58 15.34
CA ALA A 65 13.84 0.92 16.68
C ALA A 65 13.69 -0.23 17.70
N ASP A 66 12.65 -1.04 17.55
CA ASP A 66 12.36 -2.16 18.45
C ASP A 66 13.24 -3.40 18.21
N VAL A 67 14.01 -3.45 17.12
CA VAL A 67 14.93 -4.57 16.85
C VAL A 67 15.99 -4.68 17.95
N GLY A 68 16.46 -3.55 18.47
CA GLY A 68 17.35 -3.54 19.63
C GLY A 68 16.72 -4.18 20.88
N LYS A 69 15.41 -4.06 21.06
CA LYS A 69 14.70 -4.70 22.18
C LYS A 69 14.65 -6.22 22.03
N ALA A 70 14.54 -6.74 20.79
CA ALA A 70 14.59 -8.17 20.53
C ALA A 70 15.94 -8.78 20.95
N PHE A 71 17.06 -8.11 20.66
CA PHE A 71 18.38 -8.53 21.14
C PHE A 71 18.49 -8.49 22.68
N GLN A 72 17.89 -7.49 23.33
CA GLN A 72 17.83 -7.45 24.80
C GLN A 72 17.03 -8.61 25.38
N GLN A 73 15.91 -8.96 24.77
CA GLN A 73 15.10 -10.12 25.18
C GLN A 73 15.85 -11.44 25.01
N GLN A 74 16.83 -11.49 24.11
CA GLN A 74 17.74 -12.62 23.93
C GLN A 74 18.95 -12.60 24.88
N GLY A 75 19.00 -11.64 25.82
CA GLY A 75 20.00 -11.59 26.90
C GLY A 75 21.16 -10.62 26.66
N ALA A 76 21.17 -9.86 25.56
CA ALA A 76 22.21 -8.84 25.32
C ALA A 76 22.02 -7.63 26.23
N ALA A 77 23.12 -7.03 26.70
CA ALA A 77 23.04 -5.77 27.45
C ALA A 77 22.50 -4.63 26.55
N PRO A 78 21.77 -3.63 27.06
CA PRO A 78 21.09 -2.63 26.23
C PRO A 78 21.98 -1.91 25.20
N ALA A 79 23.20 -1.53 25.59
CA ALA A 79 24.16 -0.88 24.70
C ALA A 79 24.71 -1.83 23.62
N GLU A 80 24.94 -3.09 23.98
CA GLU A 80 25.40 -4.13 23.06
C GLU A 80 24.30 -4.51 22.07
N ALA A 81 23.07 -4.64 22.53
CA ALA A 81 21.90 -4.94 21.71
C ALA A 81 21.68 -3.89 20.61
N GLY A 82 21.81 -2.59 20.94
CA GLY A 82 21.75 -1.51 19.95
C GLY A 82 22.90 -1.57 18.94
N THR A 83 24.12 -1.87 19.41
CA THR A 83 25.30 -2.00 18.55
C THR A 83 25.18 -3.21 17.60
N GLN A 84 24.71 -4.36 18.11
CA GLN A 84 24.49 -5.57 17.33
C GLN A 84 23.41 -5.37 16.27
N ALA A 85 22.28 -4.75 16.62
CA ALA A 85 21.22 -4.45 15.67
C ALA A 85 21.72 -3.54 14.54
N ARG A 86 22.50 -2.49 14.86
CA ARG A 86 23.10 -1.60 13.84
C ARG A 86 24.10 -2.33 12.96
N ALA A 87 24.97 -3.17 13.54
CA ALA A 87 25.93 -3.96 12.78
C ALA A 87 25.23 -4.92 11.81
N MET A 88 24.13 -5.54 12.24
CA MET A 88 23.30 -6.41 11.40
C MET A 88 22.75 -5.66 10.19
N PHE A 89 22.08 -4.51 10.39
CA PHE A 89 21.52 -3.76 9.26
C PHE A 89 22.60 -3.15 8.35
N ALA A 90 23.75 -2.76 8.89
CA ALA A 90 24.87 -2.25 8.09
C ALA A 90 25.53 -3.32 7.21
N ALA A 91 25.50 -4.59 7.64
CA ALA A 91 26.07 -5.72 6.89
C ALA A 91 25.10 -6.34 5.87
N ALA A 92 23.80 -6.09 6.00
CA ALA A 92 22.79 -6.70 5.14
C ALA A 92 22.85 -6.10 3.72
N GLN A 93 22.75 -6.97 2.71
CA GLN A 93 22.86 -6.64 1.28
C GLN A 93 21.50 -6.67 0.57
N GLY A 94 20.51 -7.36 1.16
CA GLY A 94 19.16 -7.48 0.62
C GLY A 94 18.28 -8.35 1.51
N MET A 95 17.27 -8.98 0.92
CA MET A 95 16.31 -9.84 1.59
C MET A 95 16.33 -11.25 0.97
N LEU A 96 16.30 -12.28 1.82
CA LEU A 96 15.82 -13.61 1.46
C LEU A 96 14.33 -13.65 1.78
N VAL A 97 13.51 -13.96 0.79
CA VAL A 97 12.06 -13.91 0.91
C VAL A 97 11.51 -15.28 0.60
N LEU A 98 10.94 -15.93 1.61
CA LEU A 98 10.13 -17.11 1.41
C LEU A 98 8.69 -16.69 1.13
N VAL A 99 8.10 -17.28 0.09
CA VAL A 99 6.72 -17.07 -0.32
C VAL A 99 5.92 -18.33 -0.03
N GLN A 100 4.79 -18.16 0.64
CA GLN A 100 3.74 -19.16 0.73
C GLN A 100 2.52 -18.62 -0.01
N VAL A 101 1.86 -19.46 -0.79
CA VAL A 101 0.60 -19.11 -1.47
C VAL A 101 -0.48 -20.00 -0.91
N GLY A 102 -1.64 -19.43 -0.63
CA GLY A 102 -2.82 -20.18 -0.21
C GLY A 102 -4.08 -19.53 -0.72
N ASP A 103 -5.22 -20.00 -0.20
CA ASP A 103 -6.55 -19.51 -0.59
C ASP A 103 -6.69 -17.99 -0.39
N HIS A 104 -5.87 -17.42 0.51
CA HIS A 104 -5.90 -16.00 0.90
C HIS A 104 -4.89 -15.11 0.15
N GLY A 105 -4.30 -15.64 -0.92
CA GLY A 105 -3.18 -15.01 -1.62
C GLY A 105 -1.82 -15.32 -0.98
N PRO A 106 -0.76 -14.63 -1.43
CA PRO A 106 0.59 -14.86 -0.97
C PRO A 106 0.86 -14.24 0.40
N THR A 107 1.65 -14.95 1.21
CA THR A 107 2.27 -14.42 2.42
C THR A 107 3.78 -14.62 2.36
N THR A 108 4.53 -13.78 3.07
CA THR A 108 6.00 -13.81 3.05
C THR A 108 6.62 -13.93 4.44
N ILE A 109 7.76 -14.62 4.48
CA ILE A 109 8.68 -14.67 5.62
C ILE A 109 10.01 -14.04 5.17
N PRO A 110 10.14 -12.70 5.29
CA PRO A 110 11.34 -11.98 4.88
C PRO A 110 12.45 -12.09 5.94
N GLN A 111 13.68 -12.28 5.49
CA GLN A 111 14.89 -12.34 6.33
C GLN A 111 16.00 -11.50 5.70
N LEU A 112 16.85 -10.87 6.51
CA LEU A 112 18.01 -10.14 6.00
C LEU A 112 18.99 -11.11 5.33
N HIS A 113 19.47 -10.74 4.14
CA HIS A 113 20.47 -11.48 3.40
C HIS A 113 21.81 -10.75 3.44
N PHE A 114 22.89 -11.46 3.78
CA PHE A 114 24.24 -10.91 4.01
C PHE A 114 25.23 -11.23 2.88
N GLY A 115 24.74 -11.68 1.73
CA GLY A 115 25.56 -12.02 0.55
C GLY A 115 26.06 -13.46 0.50
N GLN A 116 25.77 -14.28 1.52
CA GLN A 116 26.12 -15.70 1.55
C GLN A 116 24.92 -16.55 1.97
N LEU A 117 24.81 -17.75 1.38
CA LEU A 117 23.83 -18.78 1.74
C LEU A 117 24.58 -20.01 2.28
N ASP A 118 25.32 -19.83 3.37
CA ASP A 118 25.95 -20.96 4.04
C ASP A 118 24.92 -21.87 4.72
N GLU A 119 25.37 -23.03 5.20
CA GLU A 119 24.49 -24.03 5.81
C GLU A 119 23.81 -23.52 7.09
N THR A 120 24.50 -22.69 7.87
CA THR A 120 23.98 -22.08 9.10
C THR A 120 22.84 -21.12 8.78
N PHE A 121 23.02 -20.25 7.78
CA PHE A 121 22.00 -19.33 7.31
C PHE A 121 20.79 -20.08 6.75
N CYS A 122 21.02 -21.12 5.95
CA CYS A 122 19.92 -21.94 5.41
C CYS A 122 19.14 -22.66 6.52
N ALA A 123 19.83 -23.20 7.53
CA ALA A 123 19.19 -23.82 8.69
C ALA A 123 18.36 -22.80 9.48
N HIS A 124 18.87 -21.58 9.68
CA HIS A 124 18.13 -20.49 10.32
C HIS A 124 16.88 -20.11 9.51
N ALA A 125 17.01 -20.02 8.18
CA ALA A 125 15.89 -19.68 7.31
C ALA A 125 14.75 -20.70 7.37
N ILE A 126 15.09 -21.99 7.45
CA ILE A 126 14.11 -23.06 7.66
C ILE A 126 13.49 -22.97 9.07
N ALA A 127 14.29 -22.71 10.09
CA ALA A 127 13.81 -22.58 11.47
C ALA A 127 12.83 -21.41 11.65
N ALA A 128 13.03 -20.31 10.92
CA ALA A 128 12.15 -19.14 10.92
C ALA A 128 10.73 -19.46 10.42
N CYS A 129 10.54 -20.56 9.68
CA CYS A 129 9.22 -21.03 9.24
C CYS A 129 8.43 -21.78 10.34
N GLY A 130 9.08 -22.05 11.48
CA GLY A 130 8.51 -22.78 12.60
C GLY A 130 8.71 -24.30 12.54
N GLU A 131 8.62 -24.93 13.72
CA GLU A 131 8.88 -26.37 13.87
C GLU A 131 7.88 -27.26 13.10
N GLN A 132 6.68 -26.76 12.82
CA GLN A 132 5.63 -27.52 12.12
C GLN A 132 5.53 -27.19 10.63
N PHE A 133 6.50 -26.46 10.06
CA PHE A 133 6.49 -26.16 8.63
C PHE A 133 6.48 -27.46 7.79
N PRO A 134 5.46 -27.71 6.96
CA PRO A 134 5.29 -29.00 6.31
C PRO A 134 6.27 -29.24 5.15
N ALA A 135 6.80 -28.17 4.54
CA ALA A 135 7.62 -28.23 3.33
C ALA A 135 9.13 -28.02 3.59
N LYS A 136 9.65 -28.41 4.76
CA LYS A 136 11.06 -28.18 5.15
C LYS A 136 12.07 -28.72 4.14
N ASP A 137 11.85 -29.92 3.63
CA ASP A 137 12.79 -30.54 2.70
C ASP A 137 12.76 -29.87 1.32
N ALA A 138 11.58 -29.47 0.85
CA ALA A 138 11.43 -28.70 -0.37
C ALA A 138 12.09 -27.31 -0.26
N LEU A 139 11.94 -26.64 0.89
CA LEU A 139 12.64 -25.38 1.16
C LEU A 139 14.16 -25.58 1.21
N ARG A 140 14.65 -26.64 1.85
CA ARG A 140 16.09 -26.95 1.88
C ARG A 140 16.65 -27.13 0.47
N ALA A 141 15.94 -27.85 -0.39
CA ALA A 141 16.34 -28.03 -1.79
C ALA A 141 16.32 -26.70 -2.56
N ALA A 142 15.29 -25.86 -2.35
CA ALA A 142 15.19 -24.55 -2.99
C ALA A 142 16.32 -23.60 -2.54
N LEU A 143 16.69 -23.60 -1.27
CA LEU A 143 17.84 -22.83 -0.76
C LEU A 143 19.17 -23.30 -1.35
N ALA A 144 19.34 -24.62 -1.56
CA ALA A 144 20.52 -25.16 -2.22
C ALA A 144 20.60 -24.75 -3.70
N ASP A 145 19.49 -24.77 -4.43
CA ASP A 145 19.40 -24.26 -5.81
C ASP A 145 19.69 -22.74 -5.86
N LEU A 146 19.07 -21.96 -4.97
CA LEU A 146 19.30 -20.53 -4.88
C LEU A 146 20.77 -20.19 -4.57
N ARG A 147 21.43 -20.97 -3.71
CA ARG A 147 22.87 -20.88 -3.45
C ARG A 147 23.69 -21.16 -4.72
N ALA A 148 23.36 -22.22 -5.46
CA ALA A 148 24.04 -22.55 -6.70
C ALA A 148 23.89 -21.42 -7.74
N LYS A 149 22.68 -20.87 -7.89
CA LYS A 149 22.40 -19.71 -8.76
C LYS A 149 23.20 -18.47 -8.37
N ALA A 150 23.26 -18.15 -7.08
CA ALA A 150 24.01 -17.01 -6.57
C ALA A 150 25.52 -17.17 -6.81
N LEU A 151 26.09 -18.36 -6.54
CA LEU A 151 27.50 -18.66 -6.83
C LEU A 151 27.81 -18.65 -8.34
N GLY A 152 26.83 -19.03 -9.16
CA GLY A 152 26.91 -18.93 -10.62
C GLY A 152 26.76 -17.51 -11.17
N GLY A 153 26.58 -16.49 -10.32
CA GLY A 153 26.44 -15.10 -10.74
C GLY A 153 25.09 -14.76 -11.36
N THR A 154 24.05 -15.56 -11.09
CA THR A 154 22.68 -15.25 -11.54
C THR A 154 22.24 -13.93 -10.89
N PRO A 155 21.83 -12.91 -11.66
CA PRO A 155 21.40 -11.65 -11.08
C PRO A 155 19.92 -11.69 -10.68
N TRP A 156 19.51 -10.72 -9.86
CA TRP A 156 18.11 -10.31 -9.78
C TRP A 156 17.60 -9.93 -11.19
N PRO A 157 16.34 -10.24 -11.56
CA PRO A 157 15.29 -10.92 -10.78
C PRO A 157 15.26 -12.44 -10.87
N ALA A 158 16.27 -13.08 -11.46
CA ALA A 158 16.31 -14.54 -11.68
C ALA A 158 16.78 -15.36 -10.47
N LEU A 159 17.13 -14.70 -9.35
CA LEU A 159 17.49 -15.34 -8.07
C LEU A 159 16.25 -15.85 -7.33
N ILE A 160 15.57 -16.82 -7.95
CA ILE A 160 14.38 -17.48 -7.43
C ILE A 160 14.56 -19.00 -7.48
N ALA A 161 13.96 -19.72 -6.53
CA ALA A 161 13.95 -21.18 -6.47
C ALA A 161 12.69 -21.71 -5.79
N GLY A 162 12.38 -22.98 -5.97
CA GLY A 162 11.21 -23.65 -5.38
C GLY A 162 10.18 -24.11 -6.42
N PRO A 163 9.13 -24.81 -5.98
CA PRO A 163 8.17 -25.46 -6.88
C PRO A 163 7.43 -24.47 -7.79
N GLY A 164 7.13 -23.27 -7.28
CA GLY A 164 6.46 -22.22 -8.02
C GLY A 164 7.36 -21.43 -8.96
N ALA A 165 8.70 -21.53 -8.85
CA ALA A 165 9.61 -20.68 -9.64
C ALA A 165 9.49 -20.89 -11.16
N GLY A 166 9.02 -22.07 -11.59
CA GLY A 166 8.86 -22.42 -13.00
C GLY A 166 10.14 -22.30 -13.82
N SER A 167 10.00 -22.36 -15.15
CA SER A 167 11.10 -22.14 -16.11
C SER A 167 11.02 -20.80 -16.82
N ASN A 168 9.87 -20.11 -16.75
CA ASN A 168 9.66 -18.80 -17.37
C ASN A 168 9.58 -17.73 -16.28
N LEU A 169 10.62 -16.91 -16.22
CA LEU A 169 10.77 -15.88 -15.19
C LEU A 169 9.64 -14.85 -15.22
N VAL A 170 9.15 -14.47 -16.40
CA VAL A 170 8.08 -13.47 -16.51
C VAL A 170 6.77 -14.05 -16.02
N ALA A 171 6.43 -15.26 -16.48
CA ALA A 171 5.22 -15.95 -16.06
C ALA A 171 5.19 -16.14 -14.53
N TYR A 172 6.33 -16.48 -13.92
CA TYR A 172 6.43 -16.56 -12.45
C TYR A 172 6.01 -15.25 -11.74
N TRP A 173 6.52 -14.10 -12.20
CA TRP A 173 6.20 -12.82 -11.57
C TRP A 173 4.79 -12.34 -11.89
N GLU A 174 4.27 -12.65 -13.08
CA GLU A 174 2.87 -12.39 -13.46
C GLU A 174 1.93 -13.22 -12.55
N GLU A 175 2.11 -14.54 -12.48
CA GLU A 175 1.29 -15.45 -11.66
C GLU A 175 1.33 -15.09 -10.16
N LEU A 176 2.50 -14.70 -9.64
CA LEU A 176 2.62 -14.26 -8.25
C LEU A 176 1.95 -12.89 -8.03
N GLY A 177 1.99 -12.01 -9.03
CA GLY A 177 1.29 -10.73 -9.03
C GLY A 177 -0.22 -10.90 -9.03
N ASP A 178 -0.74 -11.76 -9.90
CA ASP A 178 -2.16 -12.14 -9.93
C ASP A 178 -2.61 -12.69 -8.58
N ALA A 179 -1.87 -13.64 -8.02
CA ALA A 179 -2.21 -14.21 -6.72
C ALA A 179 -2.23 -13.15 -5.60
N LEU A 180 -1.30 -12.18 -5.62
CA LEU A 180 -1.28 -11.06 -4.68
C LEU A 180 -2.51 -10.18 -4.83
N VAL A 181 -2.82 -9.82 -6.06
CA VAL A 181 -3.90 -8.92 -6.41
C VAL A 181 -5.27 -9.54 -6.08
N ASP A 182 -5.49 -10.78 -6.48
CA ASP A 182 -6.72 -11.52 -6.19
C ASP A 182 -6.95 -11.69 -4.69
N GLY A 183 -5.88 -11.98 -3.92
CA GLY A 183 -5.97 -12.09 -2.46
C GLY A 183 -6.36 -10.77 -1.77
N LEU A 184 -5.93 -9.63 -2.33
CA LEU A 184 -6.29 -8.31 -1.84
C LEU A 184 -7.75 -7.96 -2.18
N ASP A 185 -8.20 -8.26 -3.40
CA ASP A 185 -9.58 -7.99 -3.84
C ASP A 185 -10.62 -8.75 -3.03
N GLN A 186 -10.27 -9.96 -2.57
CA GLN A 186 -11.13 -10.78 -1.71
C GLN A 186 -11.13 -10.31 -0.24
N GLY A 187 -10.42 -9.22 0.09
CA GLY A 187 -10.43 -8.59 1.42
C GLY A 187 -9.58 -9.33 2.46
N MET A 188 -8.68 -10.21 2.04
CA MET A 188 -8.00 -11.16 2.94
C MET A 188 -6.60 -10.71 3.41
N GLY A 189 -6.22 -9.47 3.11
CA GLY A 189 -4.92 -8.87 3.45
C GLY A 189 -4.82 -8.13 4.79
N GLN A 190 -5.65 -8.42 5.80
CA GLN A 190 -5.71 -7.59 7.02
C GLN A 190 -4.53 -7.77 7.99
N GLY A 191 -3.67 -8.78 7.79
CA GLY A 191 -2.47 -9.01 8.60
C GLY A 191 -1.18 -8.76 7.81
N GLY A 192 -0.33 -7.82 8.24
CA GLY A 192 1.02 -7.67 7.71
C GLY A 192 1.14 -6.88 6.40
N ILE A 193 0.34 -5.82 6.22
CA ILE A 193 0.34 -4.94 5.04
C ILE A 193 1.75 -4.51 4.61
N GLU A 194 2.64 -4.17 5.54
CA GLU A 194 4.04 -3.81 5.23
C GLU A 194 4.79 -4.91 4.46
N ARG A 195 4.56 -6.19 4.77
CA ARG A 195 5.18 -7.32 4.07
C ARG A 195 4.61 -7.50 2.66
N LEU A 196 3.32 -7.21 2.50
CA LEU A 196 2.66 -7.24 1.20
C LEU A 196 3.12 -6.07 0.31
N ARG A 197 3.41 -4.89 0.90
CA ARG A 197 4.02 -3.76 0.19
C ARG A 197 5.37 -4.11 -0.39
N ASP A 198 6.24 -4.72 0.40
CA ASP A 198 7.56 -5.16 -0.07
C ASP A 198 7.43 -6.22 -1.18
N LEU A 199 6.53 -7.19 -1.02
CA LEU A 199 6.25 -8.18 -2.05
C LEU A 199 5.75 -7.53 -3.35
N ALA A 200 4.79 -6.61 -3.26
CA ALA A 200 4.24 -5.89 -4.40
C ALA A 200 5.34 -5.08 -5.13
N HIS A 201 6.21 -4.40 -4.37
CA HIS A 201 7.36 -3.71 -4.93
C HIS A 201 8.27 -4.66 -5.73
N TRP A 202 8.62 -5.81 -5.14
CA TRP A 202 9.49 -6.78 -5.80
C TRP A 202 8.88 -7.37 -7.06
N ILE A 203 7.58 -7.67 -7.06
CA ILE A 203 6.86 -8.15 -8.25
C ILE A 203 6.88 -7.10 -9.35
N ALA A 204 6.42 -5.88 -9.07
CA ALA A 204 6.35 -4.81 -10.08
C ALA A 204 7.74 -4.50 -10.66
N ARG A 205 8.76 -4.41 -9.80
CA ARG A 205 10.14 -4.21 -10.22
C ARG A 205 10.66 -5.36 -11.05
N ALA A 206 10.40 -6.61 -10.65
CA ALA A 206 10.86 -7.76 -11.39
C ALA A 206 10.23 -7.83 -12.78
N LEU A 207 8.94 -7.51 -12.92
CA LEU A 207 8.28 -7.40 -14.23
C LEU A 207 8.98 -6.35 -15.11
N GLY A 208 9.27 -5.16 -14.56
CA GLY A 208 10.03 -4.12 -15.26
C GLY A 208 11.46 -4.51 -15.64
N ASP A 209 12.15 -5.28 -14.80
CA ASP A 209 13.52 -5.74 -15.03
C ASP A 209 13.58 -6.92 -16.03
N CYS A 210 12.50 -7.73 -16.14
CA CYS A 210 12.46 -8.90 -17.02
C CYS A 210 12.24 -8.55 -18.50
N ARG A 211 11.57 -7.43 -18.81
CA ARG A 211 11.23 -7.07 -20.19
C ARG A 211 11.33 -5.57 -20.43
N LYS A 212 11.73 -5.20 -21.65
CA LYS A 212 11.65 -3.81 -22.12
C LYS A 212 10.20 -3.34 -22.33
N THR A 213 9.28 -4.27 -22.57
CA THR A 213 7.86 -3.99 -22.81
C THR A 213 7.04 -5.15 -22.22
N LEU A 214 6.07 -4.81 -21.38
CA LEU A 214 5.13 -5.74 -20.77
C LEU A 214 3.91 -5.96 -21.68
N SER A 215 3.22 -7.08 -21.51
CA SER A 215 1.85 -7.22 -22.04
C SER A 215 0.92 -6.26 -21.30
N GLU A 216 -0.28 -6.06 -21.83
CA GLU A 216 -1.32 -5.26 -21.16
C GLU A 216 -1.64 -5.82 -19.77
N ASP A 217 -1.92 -7.12 -19.67
CA ASP A 217 -2.19 -7.81 -18.40
C ASP A 217 -1.04 -7.64 -17.39
N ALA A 218 0.20 -7.88 -17.81
CA ALA A 218 1.36 -7.72 -16.94
C ALA A 218 1.59 -6.26 -16.50
N THR A 219 1.21 -5.30 -17.36
CA THR A 219 1.27 -3.88 -17.01
C THR A 219 0.19 -3.53 -15.99
N LEU A 220 -1.03 -4.06 -16.13
CA LEU A 220 -2.11 -3.88 -15.16
C LEU A 220 -1.72 -4.46 -13.79
N ILE A 221 -1.18 -5.69 -13.76
CA ILE A 221 -0.64 -6.30 -12.54
C ILE A 221 0.42 -5.40 -11.92
N ALA A 222 1.39 -4.92 -12.71
CA ALA A 222 2.45 -4.04 -12.22
C ALA A 222 1.91 -2.70 -11.67
N VAL A 223 0.92 -2.09 -12.31
CA VAL A 223 0.26 -0.87 -11.81
C VAL A 223 -0.40 -1.13 -10.45
N ARG A 224 -1.11 -2.25 -10.32
CA ARG A 224 -1.78 -2.64 -9.06
C ARG A 224 -0.76 -2.96 -7.98
N CYS A 225 0.33 -3.63 -8.31
CA CYS A 225 1.44 -3.86 -7.38
C CYS A 225 2.08 -2.54 -6.92
N HIS A 226 2.32 -1.57 -7.80
CA HIS A 226 2.80 -0.25 -7.39
C HIS A 226 1.80 0.49 -6.49
N LEU A 227 0.49 0.35 -6.74
CA LEU A 227 -0.53 0.90 -5.86
C LEU A 227 -0.44 0.31 -4.44
N VAL A 228 -0.29 -1.01 -4.35
CA VAL A 228 -0.14 -1.72 -3.07
C VAL A 228 1.13 -1.28 -2.36
N ALA A 229 2.26 -1.19 -3.09
CA ALA A 229 3.56 -0.75 -2.59
C ALA A 229 3.62 0.73 -2.17
N ASP A 230 2.54 1.50 -2.40
CA ASP A 230 2.50 2.95 -2.19
C ASP A 230 3.55 3.69 -3.06
N GLU A 231 3.62 3.31 -4.34
CA GLU A 231 4.55 3.84 -5.35
C GLU A 231 3.77 4.51 -6.49
N ALA A 232 3.04 5.58 -6.18
CA ALA A 232 2.05 6.15 -7.08
C ALA A 232 2.67 6.64 -8.40
N ALA A 233 3.86 7.26 -8.35
CA ALA A 233 4.54 7.78 -9.54
C ALA A 233 4.91 6.68 -10.54
N GLN A 234 5.35 5.51 -10.07
CA GLN A 234 5.69 4.36 -10.91
C GLN A 234 4.44 3.76 -11.55
N GLY A 235 3.37 3.60 -10.77
CA GLY A 235 2.06 3.17 -11.30
C GLY A 235 1.51 4.13 -12.36
N GLN A 236 1.62 5.45 -12.15
CA GLN A 236 1.19 6.48 -13.10
C GLN A 236 1.95 6.40 -14.43
N ALA A 237 3.26 6.17 -14.38
CA ALA A 237 4.09 6.03 -15.58
C ALA A 237 3.67 4.82 -16.43
N LEU A 238 3.40 3.67 -15.80
CA LEU A 238 2.92 2.46 -16.48
C LEU A 238 1.51 2.63 -17.05
N LEU A 239 0.58 3.17 -16.25
CA LEU A 239 -0.81 3.37 -16.64
C LEU A 239 -0.95 4.30 -17.85
N THR A 240 -0.05 5.29 -17.98
CA THR A 240 0.01 6.18 -19.15
C THR A 240 0.28 5.42 -20.45
N GLY A 241 1.03 4.31 -20.37
CA GLY A 241 1.34 3.43 -21.50
C GLY A 241 0.16 2.54 -21.92
N LEU A 242 -0.83 2.34 -21.03
CA LEU A 242 -2.02 1.53 -21.30
C LEU A 242 -3.14 2.31 -22.01
N LEU A 243 -3.01 3.63 -22.12
CA LEU A 243 -4.06 4.45 -22.70
C LEU A 243 -4.16 4.25 -24.23
N SER A 244 -5.13 3.44 -24.64
CA SER A 244 -5.42 3.11 -26.05
C SER A 244 -6.92 3.10 -26.32
N ALA A 245 -7.34 3.05 -27.59
CA ALA A 245 -8.77 3.03 -27.96
C ALA A 245 -9.48 1.71 -27.59
N ASP A 246 -8.72 0.63 -27.42
CA ASP A 246 -9.24 -0.72 -27.13
C ASP A 246 -9.22 -1.06 -25.63
N ALA A 247 -8.69 -0.16 -24.79
CA ALA A 247 -8.58 -0.39 -23.36
C ALA A 247 -9.93 -0.28 -22.63
N ASP A 248 -10.06 -0.98 -21.51
CA ASP A 248 -11.22 -0.86 -20.62
C ASP A 248 -11.21 0.50 -19.90
N ALA A 249 -12.06 1.41 -20.35
CA ALA A 249 -12.15 2.77 -19.86
C ALA A 249 -12.50 2.84 -18.36
N ASP A 250 -13.41 1.97 -17.89
CA ASP A 250 -13.88 1.99 -16.50
C ASP A 250 -12.77 1.49 -15.57
N HIS A 251 -12.09 0.40 -15.96
CA HIS A 251 -10.97 -0.13 -15.20
C HIS A 251 -9.78 0.84 -15.15
N LEU A 252 -9.45 1.50 -16.27
CA LEU A 252 -8.43 2.54 -16.29
C LEU A 252 -8.79 3.71 -15.37
N ALA A 253 -10.03 4.20 -15.44
CA ALA A 253 -10.48 5.30 -14.59
C ALA A 253 -10.42 4.97 -13.10
N GLU A 254 -10.80 3.75 -12.72
CA GLU A 254 -10.68 3.23 -11.35
C GLU A 254 -9.22 3.24 -10.86
N LEU A 255 -8.28 2.73 -11.67
CA LEU A 255 -6.86 2.75 -11.34
C LEU A 255 -6.31 4.17 -11.18
N VAL A 256 -6.73 5.12 -12.03
CA VAL A 256 -6.35 6.53 -11.90
C VAL A 256 -6.82 7.10 -10.56
N VAL A 257 -8.07 6.82 -10.15
CA VAL A 257 -8.61 7.29 -8.86
C VAL A 257 -7.80 6.72 -7.70
N HIS A 258 -7.47 5.43 -7.74
CA HIS A 258 -6.66 4.80 -6.70
C HIS A 258 -5.24 5.35 -6.63
N LEU A 259 -4.59 5.59 -7.77
CA LEU A 259 -3.26 6.20 -7.82
C LEU A 259 -3.29 7.65 -7.33
N ALA A 260 -4.35 8.41 -7.60
CA ALA A 260 -4.54 9.75 -7.07
C ALA A 260 -4.67 9.72 -5.54
N ASP A 261 -5.50 8.84 -4.98
CA ASP A 261 -5.65 8.69 -3.54
C ASP A 261 -4.33 8.23 -2.87
N ALA A 262 -3.55 7.36 -3.52
CA ALA A 262 -2.21 6.98 -3.07
C ALA A 262 -1.23 8.16 -3.05
N ALA A 263 -1.18 8.93 -4.14
CA ALA A 263 -0.34 10.13 -4.22
C ALA A 263 -0.69 11.16 -3.13
N ILE A 264 -1.99 11.34 -2.82
CA ILE A 264 -2.42 12.23 -1.74
C ILE A 264 -1.88 11.76 -0.38
N ARG A 265 -1.95 10.45 -0.08
CA ARG A 265 -1.41 9.87 1.15
C ARG A 265 0.11 10.08 1.26
N GLN A 266 0.82 9.99 0.14
CA GLN A 266 2.26 10.18 0.03
C GLN A 266 2.71 11.65 -0.01
N GLY A 267 1.77 12.61 0.02
CA GLY A 267 2.10 14.05 -0.11
C GLY A 267 2.54 14.47 -1.51
N GLN A 268 2.26 13.66 -2.53
CA GLN A 268 2.65 13.87 -3.93
C GLN A 268 1.56 14.56 -4.78
N GLY A 269 0.56 15.19 -4.13
CA GLY A 269 -0.62 15.75 -4.81
C GLY A 269 -0.28 16.71 -5.97
N ALA A 270 0.75 17.53 -5.84
CA ALA A 270 1.17 18.45 -6.89
C ALA A 270 1.75 17.73 -8.12
N ALA A 271 2.64 16.76 -7.91
CA ALA A 271 3.28 16.02 -9.00
C ALA A 271 2.26 15.16 -9.76
N SER A 272 1.39 14.45 -9.03
CA SER A 272 0.33 13.65 -9.64
C SER A 272 -0.78 14.49 -10.27
N GLY A 273 -1.03 15.71 -9.77
CA GLY A 273 -1.90 16.67 -10.41
C GLY A 273 -1.41 17.08 -11.81
N LEU A 274 -0.10 17.25 -12.00
CA LEU A 274 0.50 17.53 -13.32
C LEU A 274 0.34 16.35 -14.27
N TRP A 275 0.59 15.13 -13.79
CA TRP A 275 0.36 13.92 -14.57
C TRP A 275 -1.10 13.81 -15.00
N LEU A 276 -2.04 14.01 -14.08
CA LEU A 276 -3.46 13.86 -14.38
C LEU A 276 -3.96 14.94 -15.36
N ALA A 277 -3.39 16.15 -15.32
CA ALA A 277 -3.70 17.21 -16.27
C ALA A 277 -3.30 16.87 -17.72
N ASP A 278 -2.28 16.03 -17.94
CA ASP A 278 -1.94 15.46 -19.25
C ASP A 278 -2.82 14.26 -19.60
N PHE A 279 -3.06 13.38 -18.62
CA PHE A 279 -3.77 12.13 -18.81
C PHE A 279 -5.26 12.35 -19.17
N VAL A 280 -5.97 13.22 -18.44
CA VAL A 280 -7.42 13.40 -18.60
C VAL A 280 -7.84 13.82 -20.01
N PRO A 281 -7.23 14.84 -20.64
CA PRO A 281 -7.61 15.21 -22.01
C PRO A 281 -7.41 14.06 -23.02
N ARG A 282 -6.37 13.25 -22.85
CA ARG A 282 -6.10 12.10 -23.71
C ARG A 282 -7.12 10.99 -23.50
N PHE A 283 -7.49 10.73 -22.24
CA PHE A 283 -8.55 9.78 -21.89
C PHE A 283 -9.90 10.24 -22.44
N GLU A 284 -10.27 11.51 -22.22
CA GLU A 284 -11.57 12.04 -22.67
C GLU A 284 -11.67 12.10 -24.19
N ALA A 285 -10.54 12.21 -24.91
CA ALA A 285 -10.52 12.12 -26.37
C ALA A 285 -10.85 10.72 -26.91
N LEU A 286 -10.58 9.67 -26.13
CA LEU A 286 -10.83 8.27 -26.50
C LEU A 286 -12.21 7.78 -26.02
N PHE A 287 -12.58 8.10 -24.78
CA PHE A 287 -13.72 7.49 -24.08
C PHE A 287 -14.82 8.50 -23.71
N GLY A 288 -14.60 9.79 -23.94
CA GLY A 288 -15.51 10.85 -23.50
C GLY A 288 -15.29 11.27 -22.05
N THR A 289 -16.12 12.22 -21.59
CA THR A 289 -15.98 12.81 -20.26
C THR A 289 -16.21 11.79 -19.14
N CYS A 290 -15.26 11.70 -18.20
CA CYS A 290 -15.35 10.87 -17.00
C CYS A 290 -15.38 11.76 -15.74
N TYR A 291 -16.40 11.56 -14.90
CA TYR A 291 -16.61 12.39 -13.71
C TYR A 291 -15.56 12.07 -12.63
N GLU A 292 -15.23 10.80 -12.48
CA GLU A 292 -14.33 10.23 -11.48
C GLU A 292 -12.90 10.79 -11.64
N LEU A 293 -12.46 10.94 -12.90
CA LEU A 293 -11.17 11.56 -13.21
C LEU A 293 -11.12 13.05 -12.83
N ARG A 294 -12.22 13.79 -13.03
CA ARG A 294 -12.31 15.20 -12.60
C ARG A 294 -12.38 15.33 -11.09
N LEU A 295 -13.04 14.38 -10.42
CA LEU A 295 -13.05 14.31 -8.96
C LEU A 295 -11.64 14.03 -8.42
N ALA A 296 -10.89 13.10 -9.03
CA ALA A 296 -9.50 12.84 -8.69
C ALA A 296 -8.61 14.09 -8.89
N ALA A 297 -8.78 14.82 -10.01
CA ALA A 297 -8.07 16.07 -10.26
C ALA A 297 -8.37 17.14 -9.21
N PHE A 298 -9.63 17.25 -8.79
CA PHE A 298 -10.04 18.14 -7.72
C PHE A 298 -9.36 17.79 -6.39
N LYS A 299 -9.38 16.50 -5.99
CA LYS A 299 -8.72 16.02 -4.77
C LYS A 299 -7.21 16.30 -4.79
N LEU A 300 -6.54 16.08 -5.92
CA LEU A 300 -5.11 16.35 -6.08
C LEU A 300 -4.80 17.86 -5.97
N ALA A 301 -5.63 18.72 -6.56
CA ALA A 301 -5.50 20.17 -6.43
C ALA A 301 -5.66 20.62 -4.97
N ALA A 302 -6.65 20.08 -4.25
CA ALA A 302 -6.83 20.35 -2.83
C ALA A 302 -5.62 19.88 -1.99
N ALA A 303 -5.13 18.67 -2.26
CA ALA A 303 -3.95 18.10 -1.60
C ALA A 303 -2.68 18.92 -1.82
N ALA A 304 -2.52 19.47 -3.02
CA ALA A 304 -1.43 20.37 -3.40
C ALA A 304 -1.57 21.79 -2.80
N GLY A 305 -2.65 22.11 -2.10
CA GLY A 305 -2.90 23.47 -1.61
C GLY A 305 -3.07 24.49 -2.73
N ALA A 306 -3.73 24.09 -3.82
CA ALA A 306 -3.92 24.95 -4.99
C ALA A 306 -4.59 26.29 -4.65
N SER A 307 -4.27 27.31 -5.44
CA SER A 307 -4.80 28.66 -5.25
C SER A 307 -6.32 28.73 -5.45
N GLU A 308 -6.93 29.80 -4.94
CA GLU A 308 -8.36 30.05 -5.10
C GLU A 308 -8.84 29.97 -6.57
N PRO A 309 -8.21 30.64 -7.55
CA PRO A 309 -8.62 30.53 -8.95
C PRO A 309 -8.52 29.09 -9.50
N ALA A 310 -7.49 28.35 -9.10
CA ALA A 310 -7.28 26.98 -9.56
C ALA A 310 -8.35 26.02 -8.98
N MET A 311 -8.67 26.16 -7.69
CA MET A 311 -9.72 25.37 -7.05
C MET A 311 -11.10 25.70 -7.62
N LEU A 312 -11.39 26.97 -7.91
CA LEU A 312 -12.64 27.36 -8.55
C LEU A 312 -12.78 26.79 -9.97
N ALA A 313 -11.69 26.82 -10.75
CA ALA A 313 -11.65 26.19 -12.06
C ALA A 313 -11.92 24.67 -11.97
N ALA A 314 -11.26 23.98 -11.03
CA ALA A 314 -11.46 22.54 -10.81
C ALA A 314 -12.90 22.20 -10.34
N ALA A 315 -13.50 23.02 -9.47
CA ALA A 315 -14.90 22.84 -9.07
C ALA A 315 -15.86 23.04 -10.26
N THR A 316 -15.57 24.02 -11.11
CA THR A 316 -16.36 24.30 -12.32
C THR A 316 -16.32 23.14 -13.30
N THR A 317 -15.15 22.53 -13.54
CA THR A 317 -15.02 21.36 -14.42
C THR A 317 -15.76 20.14 -13.87
N LEU A 318 -15.75 19.94 -12.55
CA LEU A 318 -16.49 18.88 -11.85
C LEU A 318 -18.01 19.05 -12.00
N LEU A 319 -18.51 20.26 -11.72
CA LEU A 319 -19.93 20.61 -11.87
C LEU A 319 -20.42 20.50 -13.32
N ALA A 320 -19.57 20.82 -14.29
CA ALA A 320 -19.88 20.68 -15.71
C ALA A 320 -20.00 19.21 -16.14
N ALA A 321 -19.23 18.30 -15.54
CA ALA A 321 -19.32 16.86 -15.84
C ALA A 321 -20.56 16.21 -15.20
N ASN A 322 -20.81 16.48 -13.92
CA ASN A 322 -22.03 16.01 -13.26
C ASN A 322 -22.42 16.93 -12.10
N ARG A 323 -23.36 17.84 -12.36
CA ARG A 323 -23.79 18.84 -11.37
C ARG A 323 -24.36 18.21 -10.09
N LYS A 324 -25.09 17.10 -10.19
CA LYS A 324 -25.74 16.49 -9.02
C LYS A 324 -24.71 15.84 -8.11
N SER A 325 -23.83 15.00 -8.67
CA SER A 325 -22.77 14.34 -7.91
C SER A 325 -21.77 15.37 -7.36
N ALA A 326 -21.35 16.34 -8.16
CA ALA A 326 -20.41 17.38 -7.73
C ALA A 326 -20.91 18.16 -6.51
N ARG A 327 -22.20 18.52 -6.47
CA ARG A 327 -22.78 19.19 -5.30
C ARG A 327 -22.75 18.32 -4.05
N GLN A 328 -23.00 17.02 -4.20
CA GLN A 328 -22.91 16.07 -3.09
C GLN A 328 -21.47 15.95 -2.60
N ASP A 329 -20.53 15.69 -3.49
CA ASP A 329 -19.14 15.42 -3.11
C ASP A 329 -18.46 16.65 -2.48
N LEU A 330 -18.66 17.84 -3.07
CA LEU A 330 -18.08 19.09 -2.56
C LEU A 330 -18.59 19.46 -1.15
N THR A 331 -19.77 18.98 -0.74
CA THR A 331 -20.43 19.40 0.52
C THR A 331 -20.50 18.32 1.59
N ARG A 332 -20.29 17.04 1.24
CA ARG A 332 -20.49 15.89 2.12
C ARG A 332 -19.31 14.94 2.22
N GLU A 333 -18.42 14.92 1.23
CA GLU A 333 -17.29 14.00 1.19
C GLU A 333 -15.99 14.66 1.67
N PRO A 334 -15.04 13.89 2.22
CA PRO A 334 -13.76 14.40 2.69
C PRO A 334 -12.77 14.64 1.54
N LEU A 335 -13.08 15.61 0.66
CA LEU A 335 -12.26 15.95 -0.51
C LEU A 335 -11.13 16.93 -0.23
N TRP A 336 -11.22 17.67 0.86
CA TRP A 336 -10.43 18.89 1.09
C TRP A 336 -9.15 18.64 1.90
N ARG A 337 -8.61 17.43 1.83
CA ARG A 337 -7.40 17.07 2.58
C ARG A 337 -6.19 17.75 1.94
N VAL A 338 -5.49 18.57 2.71
CA VAL A 338 -4.26 19.25 2.29
C VAL A 338 -3.04 18.46 2.79
N THR A 339 -2.18 18.01 1.88
CA THR A 339 -1.01 17.16 2.22
C THR A 339 0.34 17.75 1.82
N ILE A 340 0.35 18.94 1.20
CA ILE A 340 1.59 19.68 0.93
C ILE A 340 2.40 19.96 2.21
N ALA A 341 3.73 19.93 2.06
CA ALA A 341 4.67 20.11 3.16
C ALA A 341 4.55 21.47 3.85
N ASP A 342 4.32 22.54 3.08
CA ASP A 342 4.04 23.88 3.58
C ASP A 342 2.66 24.37 3.13
N PRO A 343 1.62 24.23 3.98
CA PRO A 343 0.26 24.60 3.67
C PRO A 343 -0.02 26.08 3.98
N GLY A 344 1.02 26.85 4.38
CA GLY A 344 0.91 28.23 4.81
C GLY A 344 0.39 28.39 6.24
N GLU A 345 -0.17 29.57 6.53
CA GLU A 345 -0.69 29.93 7.85
C GLU A 345 -1.76 28.94 8.32
N LEU A 346 -1.60 28.41 9.54
CA LEU A 346 -2.51 27.44 10.15
C LEU A 346 -3.38 28.11 11.19
N LEU A 347 -4.70 27.97 11.04
CA LEU A 347 -5.71 28.55 11.92
C LEU A 347 -6.31 27.50 12.86
N ASP A 348 -6.72 27.97 14.04
CA ASP A 348 -7.64 27.23 14.90
C ASP A 348 -9.10 27.45 14.47
N THR A 349 -10.04 26.81 15.16
CA THR A 349 -11.47 26.90 14.86
C THR A 349 -12.03 28.32 15.02
N ALA A 350 -11.54 29.10 16.00
CA ALA A 350 -12.04 30.44 16.28
C ALA A 350 -11.56 31.43 15.21
N ALA A 351 -10.28 31.40 14.85
CA ALA A 351 -9.71 32.23 13.80
C ALA A 351 -10.32 31.90 12.42
N ALA A 352 -10.53 30.61 12.13
CA ALA A 352 -11.22 30.17 10.92
C ALA A 352 -12.67 30.67 10.86
N ALA A 353 -13.39 30.68 11.99
CA ALA A 353 -14.77 31.17 12.05
C ALA A 353 -14.86 32.68 11.71
N VAL A 354 -13.90 33.48 12.19
CA VAL A 354 -13.78 34.90 11.82
C VAL A 354 -13.53 35.04 10.32
N LEU A 355 -12.60 34.27 9.76
CA LEU A 355 -12.26 34.33 8.34
C LEU A 355 -13.45 33.96 7.42
N LEU A 356 -14.26 32.98 7.85
CA LEU A 356 -15.40 32.49 7.09
C LEU A 356 -16.68 33.31 7.29
N GLU A 357 -16.68 34.26 8.23
CA GLU A 357 -17.90 34.97 8.67
C GLU A 357 -19.02 33.98 9.06
N ARG A 358 -18.64 32.98 9.88
CA ARG A 358 -19.52 31.92 10.39
C ARG A 358 -19.27 31.68 11.88
N SER A 359 -20.13 30.91 12.52
CA SER A 359 -19.95 30.58 13.95
C SER A 359 -18.83 29.53 14.14
N PRO A 360 -18.13 29.53 15.29
CA PRO A 360 -17.18 28.46 15.63
C PRO A 360 -17.81 27.07 15.60
N THR A 361 -19.08 26.95 15.98
CA THR A 361 -19.85 25.69 15.92
C THR A 361 -20.03 25.19 14.48
N PHE A 362 -20.25 26.09 13.51
CA PHE A 362 -20.31 25.72 12.10
C PHE A 362 -18.98 25.12 11.63
N VAL A 363 -17.86 25.76 11.96
CA VAL A 363 -16.52 25.29 11.60
C VAL A 363 -16.21 23.95 12.26
N ALA A 364 -16.49 23.82 13.56
CA ALA A 364 -16.28 22.58 14.30
C ALA A 364 -17.06 21.40 13.70
N LYS A 365 -18.34 21.60 13.34
CA LYS A 365 -19.16 20.57 12.70
C LYS A 365 -18.61 20.16 11.34
N ARG A 366 -18.17 21.12 10.52
CA ARG A 366 -17.58 20.82 9.21
C ARG A 366 -16.24 20.10 9.31
N LEU A 367 -15.45 20.46 10.32
CA LEU A 367 -14.19 19.80 10.65
C LEU A 367 -14.41 18.34 11.08
N GLU A 368 -15.39 18.09 11.96
CA GLU A 368 -15.80 16.74 12.38
C GLU A 368 -16.27 15.90 11.19
N GLN A 369 -17.01 16.51 10.26
CA GLN A 369 -17.47 15.88 9.03
C GLN A 369 -16.37 15.72 7.96
N GLY A 370 -15.20 16.32 8.12
CA GLY A 370 -14.14 16.33 7.10
C GLY A 370 -14.47 17.14 5.84
N THR A 371 -15.49 18.01 5.87
CA THR A 371 -16.03 18.73 4.68
C THR A 371 -15.45 20.14 4.51
N ILE A 372 -14.38 20.45 5.22
CA ILE A 372 -13.62 21.71 5.17
C ILE A 372 -12.13 21.40 5.04
N PRO A 373 -11.29 22.29 4.47
CA PRO A 373 -9.88 22.02 4.29
C PRO A 373 -9.14 21.74 5.58
N THR A 374 -8.37 20.66 5.61
CA THR A 374 -7.61 20.26 6.81
C THR A 374 -6.20 19.82 6.45
N ALA A 375 -5.26 20.18 7.32
CA ALA A 375 -3.91 19.62 7.32
C ALA A 375 -3.67 18.90 8.65
N ARG A 376 -3.09 17.70 8.56
CA ARG A 376 -2.62 16.93 9.72
C ARG A 376 -1.15 17.23 9.95
N ARG A 377 -0.77 17.49 11.19
CA ARG A 377 0.60 17.76 11.62
C ARG A 377 0.91 16.94 12.86
N ILE A 378 2.17 16.54 13.00
CA ILE A 378 2.66 15.94 14.24
C ILE A 378 3.28 17.07 15.06
N GLU A 379 2.62 17.47 16.15
CA GLU A 379 3.11 18.47 17.09
C GLU A 379 3.35 17.75 18.43
N ASN A 380 4.59 17.81 18.95
CA ASN A 380 4.98 17.15 20.21
C ASN A 380 4.61 15.65 20.29
N GLY A 381 4.69 14.94 19.16
CA GLY A 381 4.34 13.51 19.09
C GLY A 381 2.85 13.21 18.98
N ASN A 382 1.98 14.23 18.99
CA ASN A 382 0.54 14.08 18.80
C ASN A 382 0.13 14.56 17.40
N GLU A 383 -0.78 13.83 16.76
CA GLU A 383 -1.42 14.29 15.53
C GLU A 383 -2.40 15.42 15.88
N VAL A 384 -2.23 16.56 15.24
CA VAL A 384 -3.08 17.73 15.41
C VAL A 384 -3.63 18.15 14.06
N VAL A 385 -4.94 18.40 14.02
CA VAL A 385 -5.64 18.89 12.84
C VAL A 385 -5.71 20.41 12.89
N ARG A 386 -5.27 21.05 11.81
CA ARG A 386 -5.28 22.50 11.62
C ARG A 386 -5.98 22.88 10.32
N LEU A 387 -6.45 24.12 10.23
CA LEU A 387 -7.16 24.67 9.08
C LEU A 387 -6.21 25.60 8.30
N PRO A 388 -5.67 25.21 7.13
CA PRO A 388 -4.77 26.07 6.37
C PRO A 388 -5.52 27.27 5.79
N ARG A 389 -5.10 28.49 6.13
CA ARG A 389 -5.75 29.73 5.69
C ARG A 389 -5.90 29.83 4.17
N PRO A 390 -4.85 29.57 3.34
CA PRO A 390 -4.99 29.67 1.88
C PRO A 390 -6.02 28.69 1.33
N ALA A 391 -5.98 27.44 1.80
CA ALA A 391 -6.94 26.41 1.38
C ALA A 391 -8.37 26.75 1.84
N LEU A 392 -8.52 27.35 3.02
CA LEU A 392 -9.82 27.75 3.55
C LEU A 392 -10.46 28.87 2.74
N LEU A 393 -9.66 29.83 2.27
CA LEU A 393 -10.11 30.87 1.34
C LEU A 393 -10.54 30.28 0.00
N ALA A 394 -9.74 29.38 -0.57
CA ALA A 394 -10.07 28.67 -1.81
C ALA A 394 -11.39 27.87 -1.68
N TRP A 395 -11.57 27.18 -0.55
CA TRP A 395 -12.83 26.50 -0.23
C TRP A 395 -14.00 27.47 -0.17
N LYS A 396 -13.87 28.59 0.57
CA LYS A 396 -14.92 29.60 0.69
C LYS A 396 -15.32 30.14 -0.69
N ALA A 397 -14.35 30.44 -1.55
CA ALA A 397 -14.61 30.92 -2.90
C ALA A 397 -15.39 29.91 -3.75
N VAL A 398 -15.04 28.61 -3.70
CA VAL A 398 -15.81 27.54 -4.37
C VAL A 398 -17.24 27.47 -3.83
N MET A 399 -17.38 27.50 -2.51
CA MET A 399 -18.67 27.42 -1.84
C MET A 399 -19.60 28.58 -2.19
N ASP A 400 -19.07 29.80 -2.21
CA ASP A 400 -19.81 31.02 -2.53
C ASP A 400 -20.17 31.08 -4.01
N ALA A 401 -19.20 30.83 -4.90
CA ALA A 401 -19.40 30.90 -6.35
C ALA A 401 -20.49 29.94 -6.85
N HIS A 402 -20.63 28.78 -6.21
CA HIS A 402 -21.59 27.74 -6.61
C HIS A 402 -22.79 27.58 -5.66
N LYS A 403 -22.91 28.45 -4.65
CA LYS A 403 -24.01 28.45 -3.66
C LYS A 403 -24.22 27.05 -3.06
N LEU A 404 -23.17 26.56 -2.40
CA LEU A 404 -23.09 25.20 -1.85
C LEU A 404 -23.31 25.14 -0.33
N LEU A 405 -23.32 26.28 0.37
CA LEU A 405 -23.50 26.37 1.81
C LEU A 405 -24.88 26.86 2.25
N ASP A 406 -25.76 27.15 1.28
CA ASP A 406 -27.13 27.65 1.49
C ASP A 406 -28.18 26.54 1.36
#